data_AF-A0A352WTR7-F1
#
_entry.id   AF-A0A352WTR7-F1
#
_cell.length_a   1.000
_cell.length_b   1.000
_cell.length_c   1.000
_cell.angle_alpha   90.00
_cell.angle_beta   90.00
_cell.angle_gamma   90.00
#
_symmetry.space_group_name_H-M   'P 1'
#
loop_
_entity.id
_entity.type
_entity.pdbx_description
1 polymer ?
#
loop_
_entity_poly.entity_id
_entity_poly.type
_entity_poly.pdbx_seq_one_letter_code
_entity_poly.pdbx_strand_id
1 'polypeptide(L)'
;MKKFSIMRKSILFLLCAFCNFYFLIAKPISLVDLRCENLINPIGIDNLAPHFSWKLKGDSIARQQSFEIQVATDSVLFDKGKADLWNTRIHSSASVMVPYQGASLR
;
A
#
# COMPACT_ATOMS: atom_id res chain seq x y z
N MET A 1 48.44 -1.39 13.35
CA MET A 1 47.37 -0.63 12.64
C MET A 1 46.58 -1.45 11.60
N LYS A 2 47.17 -2.41 10.84
CA LYS A 2 46.43 -3.21 9.82
C LYS A 2 45.35 -4.17 10.38
N LYS A 3 45.57 -4.81 11.55
CA LYS A 3 44.61 -5.72 12.21
C LYS A 3 43.26 -5.06 12.55
N PHE A 4 43.30 -3.80 12.99
CA PHE A 4 42.10 -3.05 13.37
C PHE A 4 41.23 -2.69 12.14
N SER A 5 41.88 -2.43 10.99
CA SER A 5 41.19 -2.19 9.71
C SER A 5 40.52 -3.44 9.14
N ILE A 6 41.16 -4.61 9.31
CA ILE A 6 40.61 -5.91 8.88
C ILE A 6 39.39 -6.31 9.72
N MET A 7 39.46 -6.17 11.05
CA MET A 7 38.31 -6.44 11.93
C MET A 7 37.12 -5.51 11.63
N ARG A 8 37.36 -4.23 11.31
CA ARG A 8 36.29 -3.28 10.96
C ARG A 8 35.59 -3.63 9.65
N LYS A 9 36.31 -4.19 8.66
CA LYS A 9 35.75 -4.66 7.38
C LYS A 9 34.95 -5.96 7.55
N SER A 10 35.43 -6.89 8.38
CA SER A 10 34.71 -8.15 8.67
C SER A 10 33.41 -7.91 9.44
N ILE A 11 33.39 -6.97 10.39
CA ILE A 11 32.17 -6.58 11.11
C ILE A 11 31.16 -5.94 10.16
N LEU A 12 31.62 -5.05 9.25
CA LEU A 12 30.74 -4.43 8.25
C LEU A 12 30.13 -5.46 7.29
N PHE A 13 30.92 -6.46 6.89
CA PHE A 13 30.46 -7.55 6.01
C PHE A 13 29.41 -8.44 6.69
N LEU A 14 29.63 -8.79 7.97
CA LEU A 14 28.67 -9.53 8.78
C LEU A 14 27.36 -8.75 9.01
N LEU A 15 27.43 -7.45 9.27
CA LEU A 15 26.24 -6.59 9.41
C LEU A 15 25.44 -6.48 8.10
N CYS A 16 26.12 -6.32 6.96
CA CYS A 16 25.49 -6.33 5.65
C CYS A 16 24.85 -7.70 5.32
N ALA A 17 25.53 -8.80 5.64
CA ALA A 17 25.00 -10.15 5.43
C ALA A 17 23.76 -10.41 6.30
N PHE A 18 23.74 -9.91 7.54
CA PHE A 18 22.60 -10.05 8.45
C PHE A 18 21.40 -9.19 8.02
N CYS A 19 21.62 -7.96 7.53
CA CYS A 19 20.56 -7.13 6.93
C CYS A 19 19.91 -7.77 5.70
N ASN A 20 20.68 -8.49 4.86
CA ASN A 20 20.13 -9.17 3.68
C ASN A 20 19.26 -10.40 4.07
N PHE A 21 19.49 -11.03 5.22
CA PHE A 21 18.73 -12.21 5.63
C PHE A 21 17.30 -11.87 6.10
N TYR A 22 17.08 -10.71 6.73
CA TYR A 22 15.74 -10.31 7.21
C TYR A 22 14.74 -10.06 6.07
N PHE A 23 15.20 -9.61 4.90
CA PHE A 23 14.32 -9.28 3.79
C PHE A 23 13.66 -10.53 3.16
N LEU A 24 14.27 -11.71 3.29
CA LEU A 24 13.80 -12.95 2.68
C LEU A 24 12.58 -13.61 3.38
N ILE A 25 12.18 -13.12 4.56
CA ILE A 25 11.09 -13.73 5.37
C ILE A 25 9.77 -12.97 5.20
N ALA A 26 9.78 -11.76 4.63
CA ALA A 26 8.57 -10.98 4.42
C ALA A 26 7.73 -11.59 3.30
N LYS A 27 6.65 -12.29 3.67
CA LYS A 27 5.72 -12.86 2.70
C LYS A 27 4.93 -11.75 2.00
N PRO A 28 4.72 -11.82 0.68
CA PRO A 28 3.97 -10.80 -0.03
C PRO A 28 2.51 -10.77 0.44
N ILE A 29 2.02 -9.56 0.71
CA ILE A 29 0.60 -9.29 0.94
C ILE A 29 0.07 -8.62 -0.32
N SER A 30 -1.10 -9.04 -0.77
CA SER A 30 -1.80 -8.49 -1.94
C SER A 30 -3.19 -8.01 -1.54
N LEU A 31 -3.71 -7.05 -2.28
CA LEU A 31 -5.11 -6.64 -2.19
C LEU A 31 -5.95 -7.54 -3.09
N VAL A 32 -7.09 -7.99 -2.56
CA VAL A 32 -8.09 -8.76 -3.31
C VAL A 32 -9.49 -8.24 -3.01
N ASP A 33 -10.46 -8.60 -3.84
CA ASP A 33 -11.88 -8.28 -3.64
C ASP A 33 -12.13 -6.78 -3.45
N LEU A 34 -11.55 -5.97 -4.35
CA LEU A 34 -11.74 -4.53 -4.38
C LEU A 34 -13.19 -4.22 -4.76
N ARG A 35 -13.84 -3.40 -3.94
CA ARG A 35 -15.24 -3.02 -4.14
C ARG A 35 -15.46 -1.53 -3.93
N CYS A 36 -16.43 -1.01 -4.65
CA CYS A 36 -17.03 0.30 -4.45
C CYS A 36 -18.53 0.07 -4.19
N GLU A 37 -19.08 0.58 -3.09
CA GLU A 37 -20.48 0.36 -2.68
C GLU A 37 -20.87 -1.13 -2.64
N ASN A 38 -19.94 -1.99 -2.18
CA ASN A 38 -20.07 -3.46 -2.18
C ASN A 38 -20.28 -4.10 -3.58
N LEU A 39 -19.97 -3.38 -4.66
CA LEU A 39 -20.02 -3.85 -6.04
C LEU A 39 -18.60 -3.97 -6.62
N ILE A 40 -18.42 -4.87 -7.59
CA ILE A 40 -17.16 -5.05 -8.33
C ILE A 40 -17.25 -4.24 -9.63
N ASN A 41 -16.33 -3.30 -9.81
CA ASN A 41 -16.26 -2.41 -10.98
C ASN A 41 -17.62 -1.78 -11.38
N PRO A 42 -18.35 -1.15 -10.44
CA PRO A 42 -19.66 -0.60 -10.76
C PRO A 42 -19.59 0.58 -11.73
N ILE A 43 -20.69 0.79 -12.45
CA ILE A 43 -20.92 1.95 -13.32
C ILE A 43 -22.19 2.65 -12.80
N GLY A 44 -22.19 4.00 -12.76
CA GLY A 44 -23.36 4.78 -12.34
C GLY A 44 -23.59 4.77 -10.82
N ILE A 45 -22.57 5.15 -10.04
CA ILE A 45 -22.71 5.36 -8.60
C ILE A 45 -23.16 6.80 -8.35
N ASP A 46 -24.38 6.99 -7.85
CA ASP A 46 -24.94 8.33 -7.55
C ASP A 46 -24.47 8.88 -6.19
N ASN A 47 -23.88 8.04 -5.34
CA ASN A 47 -23.33 8.48 -4.06
C ASN A 47 -22.06 9.32 -4.31
N LEU A 48 -22.10 10.61 -3.96
CA LEU A 48 -20.96 11.53 -4.10
C LEU A 48 -19.83 11.30 -3.08
N ALA A 49 -20.07 10.45 -2.07
CA ALA A 49 -19.06 9.97 -1.14
C ALA A 49 -19.04 8.44 -1.13
N PRO A 50 -18.66 7.79 -2.24
CA PRO A 50 -18.73 6.35 -2.37
C PRO A 50 -17.81 5.65 -1.37
N HIS A 51 -18.17 4.44 -0.96
CA HIS A 51 -17.40 3.66 0.01
C HIS A 51 -16.57 2.59 -0.68
N PHE A 52 -15.29 2.50 -0.32
CA PHE A 52 -14.37 1.49 -0.81
C PHE A 52 -14.18 0.37 0.21
N SER A 53 -14.03 -0.85 -0.28
CA SER A 53 -13.66 -2.01 0.54
C SER A 53 -12.60 -2.83 -0.17
N TRP A 54 -11.73 -3.46 0.62
CA TRP A 54 -10.70 -4.37 0.11
C TRP A 54 -10.39 -5.45 1.15
N LYS A 55 -9.79 -6.55 0.69
CA LYS A 55 -9.28 -7.61 1.55
C LYS A 55 -7.78 -7.74 1.38
N LEU A 56 -7.08 -8.05 2.46
CA LEU A 56 -5.67 -8.44 2.43
C LEU A 56 -5.58 -9.96 2.25
N LYS A 57 -4.77 -10.41 1.30
CA LYS A 57 -4.43 -11.82 1.08
C LYS A 57 -2.94 -12.01 1.22
N GLY A 58 -2.55 -12.93 2.10
CA GLY A 58 -1.16 -13.34 2.33
C GLY A 58 -1.11 -14.56 3.24
N ASP A 59 0.04 -15.24 3.27
CA ASP A 59 0.24 -16.48 4.04
C ASP A 59 0.70 -16.24 5.49
N SER A 60 0.56 -15.01 5.98
CA SER A 60 0.91 -14.59 7.34
C SER A 60 -0.24 -13.81 7.94
N ILE A 61 -0.37 -13.87 9.27
CA ILE A 61 -1.28 -13.00 10.01
C ILE A 61 -0.72 -11.58 9.91
N ALA A 62 -1.43 -10.72 9.20
CA ALA A 62 -1.05 -9.33 8.99
C ALA A 62 -2.16 -8.39 9.45
N ARG A 63 -1.75 -7.23 9.97
CA ARG A 63 -2.67 -6.16 10.35
C ARG A 63 -2.29 -4.89 9.60
N GLN A 64 -3.27 -4.28 8.93
CA GLN A 64 -3.09 -2.98 8.29
C GLN A 64 -2.91 -1.89 9.33
N GLN A 65 -1.97 -0.97 9.08
CA GLN A 65 -1.75 0.23 9.91
C GLN A 65 -2.15 1.53 9.20
N SER A 66 -2.10 1.52 7.86
CA SER A 66 -2.47 2.64 7.02
C SER A 66 -2.95 2.14 5.67
N PHE A 67 -3.65 3.00 4.95
CA PHE A 67 -4.03 2.79 3.56
C PHE A 67 -3.83 4.07 2.75
N GLU A 68 -3.81 3.92 1.44
CA GLU A 68 -3.81 5.01 0.47
C GLU A 68 -4.70 4.57 -0.68
N ILE A 69 -5.66 5.40 -1.06
CA ILE A 69 -6.55 5.15 -2.20
C ILE A 69 -6.23 6.23 -3.23
N GLN A 70 -5.98 5.77 -4.45
CA GLN A 70 -5.66 6.64 -5.58
C GLN A 70 -6.84 6.69 -6.54
N VAL A 71 -7.38 7.88 -6.77
CA VAL A 71 -8.52 8.11 -7.65
C VAL A 71 -8.13 9.14 -8.70
N ALA A 72 -8.40 8.83 -9.96
CA ALA A 72 -8.15 9.71 -11.09
C ALA A 72 -9.41 9.88 -11.94
N THR A 73 -9.54 11.02 -12.61
CA THR A 73 -10.61 11.28 -13.60
C THR A 73 -10.43 10.47 -14.88
N ASP A 74 -9.21 10.04 -15.19
CA ASP A 74 -8.84 9.38 -16.44
C ASP A 74 -7.72 8.35 -16.24
N SER A 75 -7.80 7.25 -16.99
CA SER A 75 -6.81 6.16 -16.95
C SER A 75 -5.42 6.58 -17.44
N VAL A 76 -5.33 7.45 -18.45
CA VAL A 76 -4.03 7.93 -18.99
C VAL A 76 -3.36 8.88 -18.00
N LEU A 77 -4.13 9.67 -17.25
CA LEU A 77 -3.61 10.46 -16.13
C LEU A 77 -3.08 9.55 -15.02
N PHE A 78 -3.84 8.53 -14.65
CA PHE A 78 -3.44 7.56 -13.62
C PHE A 78 -2.13 6.85 -13.99
N ASP A 79 -1.99 6.36 -15.22
CA ASP A 79 -0.78 5.70 -15.72
C ASP A 79 0.46 6.61 -15.72
N LYS A 80 0.26 7.94 -15.75
CA LYS A 80 1.32 8.95 -15.59
C LYS A 80 1.63 9.29 -14.13
N GLY A 81 1.08 8.52 -13.18
CA GLY A 81 1.25 8.73 -11.74
C GLY A 81 0.44 9.90 -11.19
N LYS A 82 -0.64 10.31 -11.86
CA LYS A 82 -1.50 11.42 -11.43
C LYS A 82 -2.87 10.90 -11.02
N ALA A 83 -3.07 10.79 -9.71
CA ALA A 83 -4.37 10.60 -9.08
C ALA A 83 -4.91 11.97 -8.65
N ASP A 84 -5.56 12.66 -9.58
CA ASP A 84 -5.98 14.07 -9.45
C ASP A 84 -7.19 14.28 -8.52
N LEU A 85 -7.91 13.22 -8.17
CA LEU A 85 -9.07 13.29 -7.29
C LEU A 85 -8.73 12.95 -5.83
N TRP A 86 -7.88 11.94 -5.60
CA TRP A 86 -7.48 11.54 -4.25
C TRP A 86 -6.18 10.74 -4.25
N ASN A 87 -5.26 11.02 -3.32
CA ASN A 87 -3.99 10.31 -3.19
C ASN A 87 -3.34 10.45 -1.79
N THR A 88 -4.14 10.62 -0.74
CA THR A 88 -3.63 10.87 0.62
C THR A 88 -3.51 9.57 1.40
N ARG A 89 -2.37 9.36 2.07
CA ARG A 89 -2.19 8.26 3.02
C ARG A 89 -2.90 8.53 4.34
N ILE A 90 -3.67 7.55 4.82
CA ILE A 90 -4.46 7.63 6.06
C ILE A 90 -3.98 6.55 7.03
N HIS A 91 -3.70 6.94 8.28
CA HIS A 91 -3.38 6.03 9.38
C HIS A 91 -4.65 5.41 9.95
N SER A 92 -4.99 4.21 9.48
CA SER A 92 -6.15 3.44 9.94
C SER A 92 -6.04 1.97 9.55
N SER A 93 -6.57 1.09 10.40
CA SER A 93 -6.74 -0.34 10.09
C SER A 93 -8.04 -0.65 9.35
N ALA A 94 -8.88 0.35 9.05
CA ALA A 94 -10.14 0.15 8.34
C ALA A 94 -9.90 -0.31 6.89
N SER A 95 -10.76 -1.21 6.42
CA SER A 95 -10.71 -1.79 5.06
C SER A 95 -12.10 -2.12 4.49
N VAL A 96 -13.16 -1.81 5.24
CA VAL A 96 -14.55 -2.09 4.87
C VAL A 96 -15.31 -0.79 4.96
N MET A 97 -16.06 -0.47 3.90
CA MET A 97 -16.89 0.73 3.78
C MET A 97 -16.14 2.02 4.14
N VAL A 98 -14.91 2.18 3.65
CA VAL A 98 -14.12 3.39 3.84
C VAL A 98 -14.65 4.48 2.90
N PRO A 99 -15.20 5.59 3.41
CA PRO A 99 -15.77 6.63 2.55
C PRO A 99 -14.66 7.32 1.75
N TYR A 100 -14.99 7.74 0.54
CA TYR A 100 -14.19 8.63 -0.28
C TYR A 100 -13.95 9.97 0.43
N GLN A 101 -12.70 10.44 0.44
CA GLN A 101 -12.29 11.69 1.10
C GLN A 101 -11.50 12.61 0.17
N GLY A 102 -11.60 12.41 -1.14
CA GLY A 102 -10.93 13.24 -2.15
C GLY A 102 -11.74 14.47 -2.57
N ALA A 103 -11.33 15.08 -3.67
CA ALA A 103 -12.04 16.19 -4.31
C ALA A 103 -13.47 15.80 -4.72
N SER A 104 -14.42 16.74 -4.66
CA SER A 104 -15.84 16.46 -4.96
C SER A 104 -16.04 15.74 -6.30
N LEU A 105 -16.79 14.64 -6.26
CA LEU A 105 -17.26 13.93 -7.44
C LEU A 105 -18.41 14.70 -8.10
N ARG A 106 -18.63 14.46 -9.40
CA ARG A 106 -19.64 15.11 -10.23
C ARG A 106 -20.36 14.11 -11.11
#